data_AF-A0AA87ZAP8-F1
#
_entry.id   AF-A0AA87ZAP8-F1
#
_cell.length_a   1.000
_cell.length_b   1.000
_cell.length_c   1.000
_cell.angle_alpha   90.00
_cell.angle_beta   90.00
_cell.angle_gamma   90.00
#
_symmetry.space_group_name_H-M   'P 1'
#
loop_
_entity.id
_entity.type
_entity.pdbx_description
1 polymer ?
#
loop_
_entity_poly.entity_id
_entity_poly.type
_entity_poly.pdbx_seq_one_letter_code
_entity_poly.pdbx_strand_id
1 'polypeptide(L)'
;MEQCFSSQLHRATTSTPGFDDLARGVRETPLTKRITNSITPKFSNISFPRFDGMSDPHDHLLQYKHVVQSTNIPTDMLDDMMCKLFAQSLKGVALRWFCNLPPESIDSFDELSLEFMQSYSVHIQSGKTTKDLWCVI
;
A
#
# COMPACT_ATOMS: atom_id res chain seq x y z
N MET A 1 -25.60 38.52 43.05
CA MET A 1 -26.27 37.50 42.24
C MET A 1 -25.80 37.74 40.81
N GLU A 2 -25.02 36.78 40.26
CA GLU A 2 -24.51 36.64 38.87
C GLU A 2 -23.62 37.80 38.32
N GLN A 3 -22.31 37.72 38.02
CA GLN A 3 -21.52 36.88 37.08
C GLN A 3 -22.23 36.73 35.71
N CYS A 4 -21.63 36.83 34.52
CA CYS A 4 -20.27 36.62 34.07
C CYS A 4 -20.09 37.16 32.63
N PHE A 5 -18.93 37.76 32.35
CA PHE A 5 -18.12 37.67 31.14
C PHE A 5 -18.80 37.54 29.75
N SER A 6 -18.82 38.65 29.01
CA SER A 6 -19.04 38.63 27.55
C SER A 6 -17.80 38.08 26.85
N SER A 7 -17.86 36.83 26.40
CA SER A 7 -16.96 36.28 25.38
C SER A 7 -17.55 35.00 24.80
N GLN A 8 -18.17 35.10 23.62
CA GLN A 8 -18.39 33.94 22.75
C GLN A 8 -17.90 34.27 21.35
N LEU A 9 -16.58 34.10 21.16
CA LEU A 9 -16.05 33.68 19.88
C LEU A 9 -16.41 32.20 19.74
N HIS A 10 -17.42 31.90 18.94
CA HIS A 10 -17.60 30.52 18.44
C HIS A 10 -16.50 30.27 17.43
N ARG A 11 -15.33 29.85 17.93
CA ARG A 11 -14.32 29.19 17.12
C ARG A 11 -14.90 27.82 16.77
N ALA A 12 -15.54 27.72 15.61
CA ALA A 12 -15.69 26.45 14.93
C ALA A 12 -14.28 25.94 14.65
N THR A 13 -13.74 25.12 15.56
CA THR A 13 -12.52 24.37 15.30
C THR A 13 -12.97 23.26 14.38
N THR A 14 -12.86 23.53 13.08
CA THR A 14 -12.94 22.51 12.03
C THR A 14 -11.77 21.57 12.28
N SER A 15 -11.99 20.57 13.14
CA SER A 15 -11.14 19.39 13.22
C SER A 15 -11.32 18.68 11.89
N THR A 16 -10.45 19.02 10.94
CA THR A 16 -10.33 18.34 9.65
C THR A 16 -9.96 16.89 9.93
N PRO A 17 -10.83 15.88 9.68
CA PRO A 17 -10.54 14.48 10.04
C PRO A 17 -9.53 13.79 9.11
N GLY A 18 -8.63 14.54 8.47
CA GLY A 18 -7.76 14.03 7.40
C GLY A 18 -6.26 14.07 7.69
N PHE A 19 -5.81 14.87 8.66
CA PHE A 19 -4.37 15.05 8.92
C PHE A 19 -3.88 14.15 10.07
N ASP A 20 -4.70 13.95 11.09
CA ASP A 20 -4.37 13.09 12.24
C ASP A 20 -4.29 11.60 11.84
N ASP A 21 -5.09 11.18 10.84
CA ASP A 21 -5.04 9.81 10.29
C ASP A 21 -3.77 9.57 9.45
N LEU A 22 -3.29 10.61 8.75
CA LEU A 22 -2.00 10.57 8.05
C LEU A 22 -0.83 10.47 9.04
N ALA A 23 -0.90 11.18 10.16
CA ALA A 23 0.10 11.14 11.23
C ALA A 23 0.11 9.79 11.98
N ARG A 24 -1.03 9.10 12.09
CA ARG A 24 -1.08 7.72 12.62
C ARG A 24 -0.46 6.70 11.66
N GLY A 25 -0.65 6.88 10.35
CA GLY A 25 -0.02 6.06 9.31
C GLY A 25 1.51 6.18 9.22
N VAL A 26 2.10 7.25 9.77
CA VAL A 26 3.56 7.40 9.89
C VAL A 26 4.14 6.50 10.99
N ARG A 27 3.32 6.02 11.94
CA ARG A 27 3.83 5.32 13.14
C ARG A 27 3.97 3.81 12.98
N GLU A 28 3.31 3.20 12.01
CA GLU A 28 3.20 1.75 11.89
C GLU A 28 3.22 1.33 10.42
N THR A 29 4.41 1.41 9.80
CA THR A 29 4.66 0.78 8.49
C THR A 29 4.69 -0.74 8.66
N PRO A 30 4.11 -1.53 7.74
CA PRO A 30 4.22 -2.97 7.78
C PRO A 30 5.64 -3.46 7.44
N LEU A 31 6.46 -2.62 6.80
CA LEU A 31 7.86 -2.92 6.57
C LEU A 31 8.65 -2.86 7.88
N THR A 32 9.57 -3.80 8.10
CA THR A 32 10.46 -3.75 9.26
C THR A 32 11.31 -2.48 9.28
N LYS A 33 11.84 -2.14 10.47
CA LYS A 33 12.81 -1.05 10.62
C LYS A 33 14.05 -1.24 9.75
N ARG A 34 14.48 -2.48 9.48
CA ARG A 34 15.62 -2.75 8.59
C ARG A 34 15.35 -2.17 7.20
N ILE A 35 14.23 -2.57 6.59
CA ILE A 35 13.85 -2.08 5.27
C ILE A 35 13.60 -0.58 5.33
N THR A 36 12.79 -0.10 6.27
CA THR A 36 12.42 1.32 6.36
C THR A 36 13.63 2.23 6.45
N ASN A 37 14.61 1.86 7.29
CA ASN A 37 15.83 2.65 7.52
C ASN A 37 16.95 2.38 6.51
N SER A 38 16.77 1.45 5.57
CA SER A 38 17.81 1.15 4.58
C SER A 38 18.10 2.37 3.70
N ILE A 39 19.35 2.50 3.29
CA ILE A 39 19.78 3.60 2.43
C ILE A 39 19.04 3.45 1.11
N THR A 40 18.23 4.44 0.77
CA THR A 40 17.57 4.53 -0.54
C THR A 40 18.32 5.55 -1.38
N PRO A 41 19.16 5.11 -2.33
CA PRO A 41 19.75 6.03 -3.29
C PRO A 41 18.65 6.82 -4.00
N LYS A 42 18.96 8.06 -4.37
CA LYS A 42 18.05 8.89 -5.17
C LYS A 42 18.01 8.34 -6.60
N PHE A 43 17.31 7.25 -6.82
CA PHE A 43 16.96 6.80 -8.16
C PHE A 43 15.93 7.79 -8.71
N SER A 44 16.38 8.63 -9.64
CA SER A 44 15.50 9.60 -10.28
C SER A 44 14.48 8.87 -11.15
N ASN A 45 13.20 9.01 -10.81
CA ASN A 45 12.04 8.74 -11.68
C ASN A 45 11.89 7.29 -12.20
N ILE A 46 12.05 6.28 -11.34
CA ILE A 46 11.54 4.95 -11.70
C ILE A 46 10.01 5.00 -11.66
N SER A 47 9.37 4.92 -12.83
CA SER A 47 7.92 4.89 -12.95
C SER A 47 7.41 3.46 -12.95
N PHE A 48 6.66 3.10 -11.93
CA PHE A 48 5.99 1.81 -11.84
C PHE A 48 4.54 1.90 -12.34
N PRO A 49 4.02 0.85 -13.01
CA PRO A 49 2.58 0.69 -13.17
C PRO A 49 1.88 0.80 -11.82
N ARG A 50 0.75 1.51 -11.78
CA ARG A 50 0.01 1.73 -10.54
C ARG A 50 -1.10 0.70 -10.37
N PHE A 51 -1.10 -0.04 -9.27
CA PHE A 51 -2.10 -1.06 -8.95
C PHE A 51 -3.14 -0.50 -7.97
N ASP A 52 -4.41 -0.46 -8.39
CA ASP A 52 -5.54 -0.13 -7.51
C ASP A 52 -6.22 -1.34 -6.89
N GLY A 53 -5.91 -2.57 -7.30
CA GLY A 53 -6.63 -3.77 -6.86
C GLY A 53 -7.62 -4.34 -7.87
N MET A 54 -7.80 -3.72 -9.04
CA MET A 54 -8.78 -4.16 -10.04
C MET A 54 -8.20 -5.02 -11.16
N SER A 55 -6.91 -4.85 -11.49
CA SER A 55 -6.23 -5.64 -12.51
C SER A 55 -5.73 -6.97 -11.95
N ASP A 56 -5.26 -7.84 -12.85
CA ASP A 56 -4.65 -9.11 -12.44
C ASP A 56 -3.38 -8.87 -11.59
N PRO A 57 -3.28 -9.45 -10.37
CA PRO A 57 -2.14 -9.26 -9.48
C PRO A 57 -0.87 -9.99 -9.96
N HIS A 58 -1.01 -11.09 -10.71
CA HIS A 58 0.13 -11.78 -11.32
C HIS A 58 0.78 -10.89 -12.38
N ASP A 59 -0.01 -10.30 -13.27
CA ASP A 59 0.46 -9.38 -14.30
C ASP A 59 1.13 -8.15 -13.68
N HIS A 60 0.57 -7.60 -12.60
CA HIS A 60 1.19 -6.49 -11.87
C HIS A 60 2.56 -6.88 -11.31
N LEU A 61 2.68 -8.03 -10.64
CA LEU A 61 3.96 -8.52 -10.12
C LEU A 61 4.99 -8.74 -11.23
N LEU A 62 4.57 -9.27 -12.37
CA LEU A 62 5.45 -9.50 -13.52
C LEU A 62 5.99 -8.18 -14.08
N GLN A 63 5.10 -7.21 -14.32
CA GLN A 63 5.48 -5.89 -14.83
C GLN A 63 6.39 -5.16 -13.82
N TYR A 64 6.05 -5.23 -12.53
CA TYR A 64 6.86 -4.67 -11.46
C TYR A 64 8.28 -5.23 -11.46
N LYS A 65 8.43 -6.56 -11.49
CA LYS A 65 9.73 -7.24 -11.54
C LYS A 65 10.52 -6.86 -12.79
N HIS A 66 9.86 -6.71 -13.94
CA HIS A 66 10.51 -6.28 -15.17
C HIS A 66 11.09 -4.86 -15.08
N VAL A 67 10.36 -3.92 -14.46
CA VAL A 67 10.86 -2.57 -14.21
C VAL A 67 12.07 -2.61 -13.26
N VAL A 68 11.98 -3.36 -12.15
CA VAL A 68 13.11 -3.51 -11.21
C VAL A 68 14.34 -4.10 -11.90
N GLN A 69 14.19 -5.14 -12.70
CA GLN A 69 15.30 -5.75 -13.44
C GLN A 69 15.95 -4.79 -14.46
N SER A 70 15.16 -3.87 -15.01
CA SER A 70 15.64 -2.83 -15.92
C SER A 70 16.31 -1.67 -15.19
N THR A 71 16.24 -1.65 -13.85
CA THR A 71 16.89 -0.64 -13.01
C THR A 71 18.21 -1.18 -12.47
N ASN A 72 19.25 -0.35 -12.48
CA ASN A 72 20.57 -0.74 -11.97
C ASN A 72 20.62 -0.61 -10.44
N ILE A 73 19.85 -1.45 -9.74
CA ILE A 73 19.83 -1.53 -8.28
C ILE A 73 20.89 -2.55 -7.83
N PRO A 74 21.85 -2.18 -6.98
CA PRO A 74 22.81 -3.11 -6.41
C PRO A 74 22.15 -4.24 -5.62
N THR A 75 22.70 -5.44 -5.74
CA THR A 75 22.15 -6.67 -5.16
C THR A 75 21.97 -6.61 -3.65
N ASP A 76 22.88 -5.94 -2.94
CA ASP A 76 22.88 -5.79 -1.48
C ASP A 76 21.71 -4.94 -0.94
N MET A 77 21.10 -4.11 -1.78
CA MET A 77 19.94 -3.29 -1.42
C MET A 77 18.66 -3.70 -2.16
N LEU A 78 18.74 -4.72 -3.04
CA LEU A 78 17.70 -5.04 -3.99
C LEU A 78 16.37 -5.36 -3.29
N ASP A 79 16.39 -6.24 -2.30
CA ASP A 79 15.19 -6.69 -1.61
C ASP A 79 14.49 -5.54 -0.84
N ASP A 80 15.25 -4.75 -0.09
CA ASP A 80 14.73 -3.58 0.63
C ASP A 80 14.11 -2.56 -0.33
N MET A 81 14.78 -2.30 -1.45
CA MET A 81 14.30 -1.39 -2.48
C MET A 81 13.05 -1.95 -3.16
N MET A 82 12.98 -3.25 -3.40
CA MET A 82 11.81 -3.90 -3.95
C MET A 82 10.59 -3.76 -3.03
N CYS A 83 10.76 -3.84 -1.71
CA CYS A 83 9.66 -3.59 -0.78
C CYS A 83 9.17 -2.13 -0.84
N LYS A 84 10.10 -1.18 -0.77
CA LYS A 84 9.79 0.26 -0.79
C LYS A 84 9.11 0.70 -2.08
N LEU A 85 9.64 0.26 -3.22
CA LEU A 85 9.11 0.63 -4.54
C LEU A 85 7.79 -0.07 -4.84
N PHE A 86 7.58 -1.29 -4.32
CA PHE A 86 6.30 -1.98 -4.46
C PHE A 86 5.20 -1.21 -3.74
N ALA A 87 5.44 -0.76 -2.50
CA ALA A 87 4.49 0.09 -1.77
C ALA A 87 4.13 1.37 -2.56
N GLN A 88 5.10 1.97 -3.26
CA GLN A 88 4.86 3.13 -4.13
C GLN A 88 4.05 2.78 -5.39
N SER A 89 4.11 1.53 -5.87
CA SER A 89 3.29 1.09 -7.00
C SER A 89 1.80 0.97 -6.66
N LEU A 90 1.45 0.90 -5.37
CA LEU A 90 0.06 0.76 -4.94
C LEU A 90 -0.67 2.11 -4.91
N LYS A 91 -1.98 2.08 -5.17
CA LYS A 91 -2.90 3.22 -5.01
C LYS A 91 -4.25 2.75 -4.48
N GLY A 92 -5.07 3.69 -4.01
CA GLY A 92 -6.47 3.40 -3.67
C GLY A 92 -6.62 2.28 -2.63
N VAL A 93 -7.46 1.28 -2.94
CA VAL A 93 -7.75 0.18 -2.00
C VAL A 93 -6.54 -0.73 -1.79
N ALA A 94 -5.67 -0.89 -2.80
CA ALA A 94 -4.43 -1.65 -2.65
C ALA A 94 -3.43 -0.99 -1.69
N LEU A 95 -3.29 0.33 -1.74
CA LEU A 95 -2.45 1.04 -0.78
C LEU A 95 -3.02 0.92 0.65
N ARG A 96 -4.34 1.02 0.79
CA ARG A 96 -5.00 0.86 2.10
C ARG A 96 -4.81 -0.55 2.67
N TRP A 97 -4.90 -1.57 1.83
CA TRP A 97 -4.59 -2.95 2.23
C TRP A 97 -3.18 -3.05 2.81
N PHE A 98 -2.18 -2.51 2.10
CA PHE A 98 -0.80 -2.52 2.58
C PHE A 98 -0.65 -1.81 3.93
N CYS A 99 -1.24 -0.62 4.09
CA CYS A 99 -1.20 0.11 5.37
C CYS A 99 -1.95 -0.60 6.53
N ASN A 100 -2.80 -1.58 6.24
CA ASN A 100 -3.55 -2.35 7.24
C ASN A 100 -2.88 -3.67 7.61
N LEU A 101 -1.76 -4.03 6.97
CA LEU A 101 -0.94 -5.16 7.40
C LEU A 101 -0.37 -4.89 8.80
N PRO A 102 -0.07 -5.93 9.60
CA PRO A 102 0.49 -5.74 10.93
C PRO A 102 1.81 -4.95 10.86
N PRO A 103 2.10 -4.08 11.84
CA PRO A 103 3.33 -3.29 11.85
C PRO A 103 4.56 -4.19 11.88
N GLU A 104 5.60 -3.82 11.12
CA GLU A 104 6.87 -4.53 11.05
C GLU A 104 6.74 -6.03 10.73
N SER A 105 5.68 -6.44 10.00
CA SER A 105 5.43 -7.84 9.64
C SER A 105 6.08 -8.29 8.34
N ILE A 106 6.56 -7.36 7.52
CA ILE A 106 7.15 -7.63 6.20
C ILE A 106 8.64 -7.30 6.27
N ASP A 107 9.46 -8.32 6.20
CA ASP A 107 10.91 -8.24 6.28
C ASP A 107 11.60 -8.59 4.95
N SER A 108 10.85 -9.05 3.94
CA SER A 108 11.38 -9.29 2.59
C SER A 108 10.36 -9.08 1.47
N PHE A 109 10.84 -8.95 0.23
CA PHE A 109 9.94 -8.83 -0.91
C PHE A 109 9.15 -10.12 -1.17
N ASP A 110 9.73 -11.29 -0.87
CA ASP A 110 9.04 -12.57 -0.99
C ASP A 110 7.82 -12.63 -0.06
N GLU A 111 7.97 -12.23 1.21
CA GLU A 111 6.85 -12.13 2.17
C GLU A 111 5.78 -11.15 1.69
N LEU A 112 6.19 -9.97 1.21
CA LEU A 112 5.27 -8.97 0.68
C LEU A 112 4.48 -9.52 -0.52
N SER A 113 5.16 -10.20 -1.44
CA SER A 113 4.55 -10.76 -2.65
C SER A 113 3.59 -11.89 -2.31
N LEU A 114 3.88 -12.69 -1.29
CA LEU A 114 3.02 -13.76 -0.81
C LEU A 114 1.74 -13.21 -0.20
N GLU A 115 1.83 -12.23 0.70
CA GLU A 115 0.67 -11.57 1.30
C GLU A 115 -0.20 -10.86 0.26
N PHE A 116 0.44 -10.20 -0.71
CA PHE A 116 -0.23 -9.56 -1.84
C PHE A 116 -1.03 -10.57 -2.67
N MET A 117 -0.43 -11.70 -3.01
CA MET A 117 -1.07 -12.76 -3.79
C MET A 117 -2.22 -13.41 -3.04
N GLN A 118 -2.05 -13.73 -1.76
CA GLN A 118 -3.13 -14.25 -0.93
C GLN A 118 -4.33 -13.29 -0.89
N SER A 119 -4.06 -11.98 -0.84
CA SER A 119 -5.10 -10.96 -0.73
C SER A 119 -5.82 -10.70 -2.06
N TYR A 120 -5.12 -10.68 -3.20
CA TYR A 120 -5.72 -10.28 -4.48
C TYR A 120 -6.02 -11.44 -5.43
N SER A 121 -5.34 -12.59 -5.32
CA SER A 121 -5.65 -13.77 -6.15
C SER A 121 -6.93 -14.49 -5.72
N VAL A 122 -7.31 -14.38 -4.44
CA VAL A 122 -8.59 -14.92 -3.93
C VAL A 122 -9.78 -14.11 -4.47
N HIS A 123 -9.61 -12.79 -4.64
CA HIS A 123 -10.67 -11.91 -5.14
C HIS A 123 -11.01 -12.15 -6.62
N ILE A 124 -10.08 -12.64 -7.44
CA ILE A 124 -10.35 -12.97 -8.86
C ILE A 124 -11.17 -14.26 -9.01
N GLN A 125 -11.08 -15.20 -8.07
CA GLN A 125 -11.81 -16.47 -8.16
C GLN A 125 -13.32 -16.34 -7.88
N SER A 126 -13.79 -15.23 -7.29
CA SER A 126 -15.23 -14.95 -7.17
C SER A 126 -15.88 -14.43 -8.46
N GLY A 127 -15.10 -14.20 -9.52
CA GLY A 127 -15.60 -13.84 -10.85
C GLY A 127 -16.17 -14.99 -11.68
N LYS A 128 -16.09 -16.25 -11.22
CA LYS A 128 -16.82 -17.37 -11.82
C LYS A 128 -18.23 -17.46 -11.23
N THR A 129 -19.02 -16.42 -11.49
CA THR A 129 -20.47 -16.49 -11.28
C THR A 129 -21.03 -17.52 -12.26
N THR A 130 -21.56 -18.61 -11.71
CA THR A 130 -22.70 -19.44 -12.14
C THR A 130 -23.60 -18.92 -13.28
N LYS A 131 -23.05 -18.60 -14.45
CA LYS A 131 -23.80 -18.39 -15.70
C LYS A 131 -23.48 -19.42 -16.78
N ASP A 132 -22.42 -20.20 -16.61
CA ASP A 132 -22.05 -21.27 -17.55
C ASP A 132 -22.58 -22.66 -17.20
N LEU A 133 -23.47 -22.79 -16.20
CA LEU A 133 -24.03 -24.10 -15.79
C LEU A 133 -25.44 -24.39 -16.32
N TRP A 134 -26.03 -23.52 -17.17
CA TRP A 134 -27.41 -23.67 -17.62
C TRP A 134 -27.62 -23.49 -19.13
N CYS A 135 -26.68 -23.97 -19.96
CA CYS A 135 -26.89 -24.13 -21.41
C CYS A 135 -26.83 -25.60 -21.84
N VAL A 136 -27.49 -26.48 -21.08
CA VAL A 136 -27.86 -27.83 -21.52
C VAL A 136 -29.30 -28.11 -21.09
N ILE A 137 -30.26 -27.39 -21.68
CA ILE A 137 -31.64 -27.86 -21.83
C ILE A 137 -32.17 -27.35 -23.18
#